data_AF-A0A533Z4F3-F1
#
_entry.id   AF-A0A533Z4F3-F1
#
_cell.length_a   1.000
_cell.length_b   1.000
_cell.length_c   1.000
_cell.angle_alpha   90.00
_cell.angle_beta   90.00
_cell.angle_gamma   90.00
#
_symmetry.space_group_name_H-M   'P 1'
#
loop_
_entity.id
_entity.type
_entity.pdbx_description
1 polymer ?
#
loop_
_entity_poly.entity_id
_entity_poly.type
_entity_poly.pdbx_seq_one_letter_code
_entity_poly.pdbx_strand_id
1 'polypeptide(L)'
;MSPPVRISSALAHPDALVFPENQTAAGFLKDHLERFAPSPHSSGTRWCLPEDDPLTAFHLLESSTGHAILYGHHRQRILYTDPGGSALHECAWEAQNDQPARLLRARVQLDWGQWVGVEPAGLVNVARFDISRKPGWQRLTKQDFHRMASQAMGFEPRFAGDRHGPQSKRRVVHP
;
A
#
# COMPACT_ATOMS: atom_id res chain seq x y z
N MET A 1 8.72 -6.50 -24.24
CA MET A 1 8.63 -5.39 -23.26
C MET A 1 9.70 -5.64 -22.23
N SER A 2 10.59 -4.68 -22.00
CA SER A 2 11.57 -4.77 -20.92
C SER A 2 10.87 -4.63 -19.56
N PRO A 3 11.39 -5.26 -18.49
CA PRO A 3 10.88 -5.08 -17.12
C PRO A 3 10.84 -3.59 -16.80
N PRO A 4 9.96 -3.13 -15.89
CA PRO A 4 9.73 -1.71 -15.77
C PRO A 4 11.02 -1.04 -15.31
N VAL A 5 11.53 -0.20 -16.21
CA VAL A 5 12.72 0.64 -16.06
C VAL A 5 12.71 1.38 -14.72
N ARG A 6 11.52 1.65 -14.18
CA ARG A 6 11.27 2.43 -12.96
C ARG A 6 11.65 1.72 -11.68
N ILE A 7 11.41 0.41 -11.56
CA ILE A 7 11.88 -0.31 -10.37
C ILE A 7 13.38 -0.55 -10.42
N SER A 8 13.97 -0.68 -11.62
CA SER A 8 15.43 -0.65 -11.75
C SER A 8 16.00 0.69 -11.25
N SER A 9 15.41 1.82 -11.65
CA SER A 9 15.80 3.15 -11.16
C SER A 9 15.64 3.29 -9.64
N ALA A 10 14.53 2.79 -9.09
CA ALA A 10 14.30 2.82 -7.65
C ALA A 10 15.34 1.96 -6.91
N LEU A 11 15.56 0.72 -7.33
CA LEU A 11 16.56 -0.18 -6.74
C LEU A 11 18.00 0.32 -6.91
N ALA A 12 18.27 1.18 -7.90
CA ALA A 12 19.56 1.81 -8.10
C ALA A 12 19.78 3.05 -7.23
N HIS A 13 18.72 3.66 -6.68
CA HIS A 13 18.83 4.84 -5.84
C HIS A 13 19.27 4.45 -4.42
N PRO A 14 20.36 5.04 -3.88
CA PRO A 14 20.91 4.63 -2.58
C PRO A 14 19.92 4.76 -1.42
N ASP A 15 19.00 5.73 -1.50
CA ASP A 15 18.01 5.96 -0.45
C ASP A 15 16.70 5.18 -0.61
N ALA A 16 16.52 4.40 -1.69
CA ALA A 16 15.24 3.73 -1.94
C ALA A 16 14.97 2.58 -0.97
N LEU A 17 16.02 1.87 -0.58
CA LEU A 17 15.96 0.76 0.38
C LEU A 17 17.05 0.95 1.44
N VAL A 18 16.64 1.28 2.66
CA VAL A 18 17.57 1.47 3.78
C VAL A 18 17.52 0.32 4.77
N PHE A 19 16.47 -0.51 4.74
CA PHE A 19 16.36 -1.63 5.66
C PHE A 19 17.27 -2.78 5.22
N PRO A 20 18.18 -3.27 6.10
CA PRO A 20 19.09 -4.38 5.77
C PRO A 20 18.38 -5.63 5.27
N GLU A 21 17.18 -5.91 5.78
CA GLU A 21 16.35 -7.06 5.40
C GLU A 21 15.99 -7.08 3.91
N ASN A 22 15.96 -5.90 3.29
CA ASN A 22 15.61 -5.74 1.88
C ASN A 22 16.82 -5.76 0.96
N GLN A 23 18.05 -5.58 1.46
CA GLN A 23 19.24 -5.42 0.62
C GLN A 23 19.54 -6.67 -0.22
N THR A 24 19.45 -7.86 0.38
CA THR A 24 19.67 -9.12 -0.35
C THR A 24 18.63 -9.30 -1.47
N ALA A 25 17.36 -9.06 -1.17
CA ALA A 25 16.28 -9.14 -2.15
C ALA A 25 16.45 -8.09 -3.27
N ALA A 26 16.89 -6.88 -2.91
CA ALA A 26 17.13 -5.79 -3.85
C ALA A 26 18.26 -6.10 -4.83
N GLY A 27 19.42 -6.55 -4.32
CA GLY A 27 20.55 -6.96 -5.14
C GLY A 27 20.14 -8.11 -6.06
N PHE A 28 19.47 -9.11 -5.51
CA PHE A 28 18.97 -10.24 -6.28
C PHE A 28 18.05 -9.79 -7.43
N LEU A 29 17.08 -8.91 -7.17
CA LEU A 29 16.15 -8.42 -8.19
C LEU A 29 16.87 -7.60 -9.26
N LYS A 30 17.79 -6.72 -8.86
CA LYS A 30 18.56 -5.87 -9.78
C LYS A 30 19.26 -6.72 -10.86
N ASP A 31 19.78 -7.87 -10.47
CA ASP A 31 20.51 -8.78 -11.36
C ASP A 31 19.58 -9.65 -12.23
N HIS A 32 18.29 -9.74 -11.91
CA HIS A 32 17.37 -10.70 -12.53
C HIS A 32 16.09 -10.07 -13.12
N LEU A 33 15.95 -8.74 -13.07
CA LEU A 33 14.74 -8.04 -13.54
C LEU A 33 14.37 -8.45 -14.97
N GLU A 34 15.36 -8.57 -15.86
CA GLU A 34 15.20 -8.95 -17.28
C GLU A 34 14.47 -10.26 -17.54
N ARG A 35 14.43 -11.16 -16.54
CA ARG A 35 13.73 -12.45 -16.63
C ARG A 35 12.23 -12.34 -16.36
N PHE A 36 11.78 -11.24 -15.76
CA PHE A 36 10.37 -11.07 -15.40
C PHE A 36 9.51 -10.88 -16.65
N ALA A 37 8.46 -11.70 -16.77
CA ALA A 37 7.50 -11.62 -17.86
C ALA A 37 6.27 -10.80 -17.42
N PRO A 38 5.73 -9.94 -18.30
CA PRO A 38 4.52 -9.20 -18.02
C PRO A 38 3.28 -10.11 -18.13
N SER A 39 2.30 -9.86 -17.27
CA SER A 39 0.98 -10.47 -17.27
C SER A 39 -0.08 -9.40 -16.97
N PRO A 40 -1.28 -9.47 -17.59
CA PRO A 40 -2.36 -8.53 -17.31
C PRO A 40 -2.80 -8.60 -15.84
N HIS A 41 -3.09 -7.43 -15.26
CA HIS A 41 -3.68 -7.31 -13.93
C HIS A 41 -4.77 -6.24 -13.92
N SER A 42 -5.80 -6.38 -13.09
CA SER A 42 -6.92 -5.42 -13.03
C SER A 42 -6.48 -3.98 -12.71
N SER A 43 -5.34 -3.84 -12.03
CA SER A 43 -4.77 -2.55 -11.62
C SER A 43 -3.61 -2.07 -12.51
N GLY A 44 -3.22 -2.82 -13.55
CA GLY A 44 -2.09 -2.49 -14.42
C GLY A 44 -1.39 -3.73 -14.97
N THR A 45 -0.06 -3.76 -14.89
CA THR A 45 0.75 -4.88 -15.38
C THR A 45 1.46 -5.55 -14.21
N ARG A 46 1.20 -6.84 -14.05
CA ARG A 46 1.93 -7.68 -13.10
C ARG A 46 3.15 -8.27 -13.80
N TRP A 47 4.30 -8.23 -13.16
CA TRP A 47 5.50 -8.88 -13.67
C TRP A 47 5.90 -10.00 -12.72
N CYS A 48 6.10 -11.19 -13.26
CA CYS A 48 6.46 -12.38 -12.50
C CYS A 48 7.45 -13.25 -13.27
N LEU A 49 8.17 -14.08 -12.54
CA LEU A 49 8.96 -15.17 -13.12
C LEU A 49 8.05 -16.37 -13.41
N PRO A 50 8.46 -17.29 -14.32
CA PRO A 50 7.73 -18.52 -14.60
C PRO A 50 7.49 -19.34 -13.31
N GLU A 51 6.37 -20.08 -13.21
CA GLU A 51 5.96 -20.75 -11.96
C GLU A 51 6.99 -21.76 -11.40
N ASP A 52 7.82 -22.34 -12.26
CA ASP A 52 8.87 -23.28 -11.88
C ASP A 52 10.15 -22.61 -11.37
N ASP A 53 10.17 -21.28 -11.32
CA ASP A 53 11.30 -20.50 -10.84
C ASP A 53 11.27 -20.44 -9.30
N PRO A 54 12.36 -20.78 -8.58
CA PRO A 54 12.44 -20.61 -7.12
C PRO A 54 12.16 -19.17 -6.66
N LEU A 55 12.17 -18.21 -7.59
CA LEU A 55 11.98 -16.78 -7.37
C LEU A 55 10.57 -16.30 -7.69
N THR A 56 9.65 -17.19 -8.07
CA THR A 56 8.22 -16.89 -8.34
C THR A 56 7.54 -16.16 -7.18
N ALA A 57 8.13 -16.26 -5.98
CA ALA A 57 7.68 -15.58 -4.79
C ALA A 57 7.75 -14.04 -4.93
N PHE A 58 8.73 -13.50 -5.67
CA PHE A 58 8.80 -12.07 -5.98
C PHE A 58 7.87 -11.72 -7.13
N HIS A 59 7.15 -10.62 -6.96
CA HIS A 59 6.32 -10.09 -8.03
C HIS A 59 6.29 -8.58 -8.02
N LEU A 60 6.06 -8.05 -9.20
CA LEU A 60 5.94 -6.64 -9.47
C LEU A 60 4.52 -6.30 -9.85
N LEU A 61 4.05 -5.14 -9.43
CA LEU A 61 2.87 -4.53 -10.00
C LEU A 61 3.22 -3.10 -10.43
N GLU A 62 3.15 -2.85 -11.73
CA GLU A 62 3.12 -1.50 -12.26
C GLU A 62 1.66 -1.10 -12.44
N SER A 63 1.24 -0.02 -11.78
CA SER A 63 -0.13 0.48 -11.91
C SER A 63 -0.32 1.18 -13.26
N SER A 64 -1.57 1.34 -13.68
CA SER A 64 -1.91 2.18 -14.83
C SER A 64 -1.50 3.65 -14.68
N THR A 65 -1.30 4.12 -13.46
CA THR A 65 -0.77 5.47 -13.15
C THR A 65 0.76 5.53 -13.14
N GLY A 66 1.43 4.42 -13.44
CA GLY A 66 2.88 4.34 -13.54
C GLY A 66 3.62 4.20 -12.21
N HIS A 67 2.90 4.05 -11.10
CA HIS A 67 3.50 3.69 -9.82
C HIS A 67 3.91 2.23 -9.83
N ALA A 68 4.89 1.85 -9.01
CA ALA A 68 5.36 0.47 -9.00
C ALA A 68 5.44 -0.09 -7.58
N ILE A 69 5.00 -1.33 -7.42
CA ILE A 69 5.02 -2.07 -6.15
C ILE A 69 5.90 -3.30 -6.33
N LEU A 70 6.87 -3.47 -5.44
CA LEU A 70 7.64 -4.69 -5.31
C LEU A 70 7.15 -5.50 -4.12
N TYR A 71 6.89 -6.78 -4.36
CA TYR A 71 6.54 -7.74 -3.33
C TYR A 71 7.69 -8.74 -3.14
N GLY A 72 8.01 -9.00 -1.88
CA GLY A 72 9.03 -9.95 -1.47
C GLY A 72 8.58 -11.41 -1.58
N HIS A 73 9.50 -12.32 -1.26
CA HIS A 73 9.24 -13.76 -1.22
C HIS A 73 8.12 -14.14 -0.23
N HIS A 74 7.94 -13.34 0.84
CA HIS A 74 6.85 -13.44 1.80
C HIS A 74 5.50 -12.92 1.26
N ARG A 75 5.43 -12.57 -0.04
CA ARG A 75 4.26 -11.99 -0.74
C ARG A 75 3.71 -10.70 -0.12
N GLN A 76 4.50 -10.03 0.72
CA GLN A 76 4.18 -8.69 1.24
C GLN A 76 4.95 -7.64 0.48
N ARG A 77 4.40 -6.43 0.45
CA ARG A 77 5.05 -5.27 -0.17
C ARG A 77 6.35 -4.95 0.56
N ILE A 78 7.44 -4.86 -0.20
CA ILE A 78 8.74 -4.38 0.28
C ILE A 78 8.92 -2.91 -0.10
N LEU A 79 8.61 -2.56 -1.35
CA LEU A 79 8.86 -1.22 -1.90
C LEU A 79 7.63 -0.71 -2.66
N TYR A 80 7.36 0.58 -2.55
CA TYR A 80 6.42 1.29 -3.40
C TYR A 80 7.06 2.57 -3.92
N THR A 81 6.89 2.84 -5.22
CA THR A 81 7.53 3.97 -5.89
C THR A 81 6.51 4.83 -6.62
N ASP A 82 6.85 6.10 -6.77
CA ASP A 82 6.17 7.01 -7.68
C ASP A 82 6.51 6.67 -9.17
N PRO A 83 5.87 7.36 -10.13
CA PRO A 83 6.18 7.22 -11.55
C PRO A 83 7.60 7.63 -11.97
N GLY A 84 8.28 8.46 -11.17
CA GLY A 84 9.67 8.88 -11.38
C GLY A 84 10.71 7.88 -10.86
N GLY A 85 10.29 6.86 -10.10
CA GLY A 85 11.17 5.88 -9.46
C GLY A 85 11.60 6.26 -8.05
N SER A 86 11.04 7.32 -7.46
CA SER A 86 11.30 7.68 -6.07
C SER A 86 10.58 6.73 -5.14
N ALA A 87 11.26 6.24 -4.10
CA ALA A 87 10.64 5.40 -3.08
C ALA A 87 9.66 6.24 -2.24
N LEU A 88 8.41 5.81 -2.16
CA LEU A 88 7.36 6.41 -1.33
C LEU A 88 7.14 5.64 -0.03
N HIS A 89 7.49 4.35 -0.02
CA HIS A 89 7.25 3.49 1.13
C HIS A 89 8.17 2.26 1.07
N GLU A 90 8.71 1.87 2.22
CA GLU A 90 9.51 0.66 2.41
C GLU A 90 9.02 -0.12 3.64
N CYS A 91 8.94 -1.44 3.54
CA CYS A 91 8.70 -2.33 4.68
C CYS A 91 9.79 -3.39 4.78
N ALA A 92 10.22 -3.71 6.00
CA ALA A 92 11.01 -4.89 6.31
C ALA A 92 10.14 -5.93 7.00
N TRP A 93 10.28 -7.17 6.56
CA TRP A 93 9.50 -8.30 7.02
C TRP A 93 10.41 -9.41 7.53
N GLU A 94 9.96 -10.07 8.58
CA GLU A 94 10.52 -11.31 9.08
C GLU A 94 9.63 -12.45 8.58
N ALA A 95 10.23 -13.37 7.81
CA ALA A 95 9.55 -14.60 7.45
C ALA A 95 9.29 -15.40 8.72
N GLN A 96 8.04 -15.81 8.91
CA GLN A 96 7.68 -16.81 9.90
C GLN A 96 7.39 -18.11 9.16
N ASN A 97 7.45 -19.25 9.85
CA ASN A 97 7.21 -20.57 9.26
C ASN A 97 5.75 -20.71 8.79
N ASP A 98 4.95 -21.61 9.37
CA ASP A 98 3.53 -21.80 9.00
C ASP A 98 2.63 -20.62 9.43
N GLN A 99 3.17 -19.40 9.53
CA GLN A 99 2.50 -18.18 9.97
C GLN A 99 2.76 -17.05 8.97
N PRO A 100 1.85 -16.06 8.88
CA PRO A 100 2.10 -14.87 8.07
C PRO A 100 3.38 -14.15 8.49
N ALA A 101 4.11 -13.60 7.51
CA ALA A 101 5.30 -12.80 7.78
C ALA A 101 5.00 -11.64 8.73
N ARG A 102 5.93 -11.37 9.65
CA ARG A 102 5.81 -10.32 10.66
C ARG A 102 6.41 -9.03 10.13
N LEU A 103 5.69 -7.91 10.26
CA LEU A 103 6.25 -6.60 9.95
C LEU A 103 7.23 -6.21 11.05
N LEU A 104 8.50 -5.99 10.69
CA LEU A 104 9.54 -5.55 11.62
C LEU A 104 9.57 -4.03 11.72
N ARG A 105 9.46 -3.36 10.57
CA ARG A 105 9.50 -1.91 10.44
C ARG A 105 8.97 -1.48 9.10
N ALA A 106 8.40 -0.29 9.05
CA ALA A 106 7.99 0.37 7.83
C ALA A 106 8.46 1.81 7.85
N ARG A 107 8.62 2.42 6.68
CA ARG A 107 8.73 3.87 6.56
C ARG A 107 7.92 4.35 5.38
N VAL A 108 7.35 5.54 5.51
CA VAL A 108 6.56 6.20 4.46
C VAL A 108 7.09 7.60 4.26
N GLN A 109 7.21 8.00 3.00
CA GLN A 109 7.54 9.36 2.62
C GLN A 109 6.27 10.21 2.62
N LEU A 110 6.32 11.33 3.33
CA LEU A 110 5.28 12.34 3.33
C LEU A 110 5.34 13.16 2.05
N ASP A 111 4.26 13.86 1.73
CA ASP A 111 4.14 14.72 0.55
C ASP A 111 5.18 15.85 0.50
N TRP A 112 5.69 16.29 1.66
CA TRP A 112 6.80 17.24 1.76
C TRP A 112 8.21 16.59 1.80
N GLY A 113 8.32 15.31 1.46
CA GLY A 113 9.58 14.59 1.24
C GLY A 113 10.25 14.00 2.50
N GLN A 114 9.71 14.26 3.69
CA GLN A 114 10.23 13.67 4.93
C GLN A 114 9.78 12.22 5.12
N TRP A 115 10.60 11.42 5.79
CA TRP A 115 10.28 10.04 6.10
C TRP A 115 9.77 9.89 7.53
N VAL A 116 8.70 9.11 7.70
CA VAL A 116 8.21 8.67 9.00
C VAL A 116 8.43 7.17 9.12
N GLY A 117 9.16 6.74 10.14
CA GLY A 117 9.37 5.33 10.48
C GLY A 117 8.31 4.81 11.45
N VAL A 118 7.93 3.55 11.30
CA VAL A 118 7.00 2.82 12.15
C VAL A 118 7.67 1.50 12.55
N GLU A 119 7.86 1.28 13.84
CA GLU A 119 8.32 0.00 14.41
C GLU A 119 7.17 -0.65 15.18
N PRO A 120 6.66 -1.82 14.76
CA PRO A 120 5.57 -2.50 15.45
C PRO A 120 6.04 -3.11 16.80
N ALA A 121 6.06 -2.30 17.86
CA ALA A 121 6.46 -2.72 19.21
C ALA A 121 5.32 -3.36 20.04
N GLY A 122 4.46 -4.17 19.41
CA GLY A 122 3.35 -4.82 20.13
C GLY A 122 2.24 -3.87 20.60
N LEU A 123 2.16 -2.65 20.05
CA LEU A 123 0.98 -1.80 20.14
C LEU A 123 -0.17 -2.47 19.37
N VAL A 124 -0.77 -3.49 19.99
CA VAL A 124 -2.13 -3.89 19.67
C VAL A 124 -2.99 -2.72 20.12
N ASN A 125 -3.24 -1.76 19.24
CA ASN A 125 -4.25 -0.75 19.49
C ASN A 125 -5.62 -1.45 19.37
N VAL A 126 -6.00 -2.25 20.37
CA VAL A 126 -7.36 -2.77 20.48
C VAL A 126 -8.23 -1.64 20.98
N ALA A 127 -8.68 -0.80 20.05
CA ALA A 127 -9.68 0.19 20.36
C ALA A 127 -11.04 -0.53 20.51
N ARG A 128 -11.40 -0.90 21.75
CA ARG A 128 -12.74 -1.38 22.08
C ARG A 128 -13.65 -0.18 22.26
N PHE A 129 -14.47 0.09 21.25
CA PHE A 129 -15.53 1.09 21.34
C PHE A 129 -16.84 0.41 21.72
N ASP A 130 -17.36 0.72 22.91
CA ASP A 130 -18.72 0.37 23.27
C ASP A 130 -19.70 1.28 22.52
N ILE A 131 -20.19 0.78 21.40
CA ILE A 131 -21.17 1.47 20.56
C ILE A 131 -22.62 1.17 20.98
N SER A 132 -22.86 0.34 22.01
CA SER A 132 -24.23 -0.04 22.42
C SER A 132 -25.11 1.15 22.81
N ARG A 133 -24.47 2.26 23.17
CA ARG A 133 -25.11 3.54 23.53
C ARG A 133 -25.36 4.45 22.33
N LYS A 134 -24.86 4.13 21.13
CA LYS A 134 -25.11 4.91 19.91
C LYS A 134 -26.45 4.51 19.29
N PRO A 135 -27.40 5.44 19.08
CA PRO A 135 -28.67 5.13 18.42
C PRO A 135 -28.43 4.43 17.07
N GLY A 136 -29.08 3.28 16.86
CA GLY A 136 -28.95 2.51 15.63
C GLY A 136 -27.65 1.72 15.45
N TRP A 137 -26.85 1.52 16.51
CA TRP A 137 -25.57 0.81 16.45
C TRP A 137 -25.65 -0.59 15.82
N GLN A 138 -26.78 -1.27 15.98
CA GLN A 138 -27.07 -2.59 15.40
C GLN A 138 -27.05 -2.60 13.85
N ARG A 139 -27.14 -1.43 13.23
CA ARG A 139 -27.17 -1.25 11.77
C ARG A 139 -25.86 -0.67 11.21
N LEU A 140 -24.84 -0.47 12.04
CA LEU A 140 -23.55 0.07 11.60
C LEU A 140 -22.76 -0.94 10.77
N THR A 141 -22.24 -0.48 9.64
CA THR A 141 -21.38 -1.24 8.72
C THR A 141 -19.92 -0.84 8.89
N LYS A 142 -19.00 -1.62 8.31
CA LYS A 142 -17.55 -1.28 8.24
C LYS A 142 -17.31 0.12 7.64
N GLN A 143 -18.11 0.50 6.65
CA GLN A 143 -17.99 1.80 6.01
C GLN A 143 -18.41 2.94 6.94
N ASP A 144 -19.41 2.72 7.79
CA ASP A 144 -19.81 3.69 8.81
C ASP A 144 -18.70 3.89 9.86
N PHE A 145 -17.95 2.84 10.21
CA PHE A 145 -16.78 2.98 11.07
C PHE A 145 -15.67 3.80 10.43
N HIS A 146 -15.37 3.57 9.15
CA HIS A 146 -14.41 4.40 8.42
C HIS A 146 -14.87 5.87 8.36
N ARG A 147 -16.17 6.11 8.15
CA ARG A 147 -16.76 7.47 8.18
C ARG A 147 -16.59 8.12 9.54
N MET A 148 -16.96 7.43 10.61
CA MET A 148 -16.83 7.91 11.98
C MET A 148 -15.38 8.21 12.37
N ALA A 149 -14.45 7.32 12.01
CA ALA A 149 -13.02 7.53 12.26
C ALA A 149 -12.50 8.76 11.52
N SER A 150 -12.90 8.94 10.27
CA SER A 150 -12.51 10.09 9.47
C SER A 150 -13.08 11.40 10.05
N GLN A 151 -14.35 11.40 10.46
CA GLN A 151 -14.98 12.55 11.13
C GLN A 151 -14.29 12.90 12.45
N ALA A 152 -13.91 11.91 13.25
CA ALA A 152 -13.15 12.14 14.50
C ALA A 152 -11.77 12.76 14.24
N MET A 153 -11.18 12.48 13.08
CA MET A 153 -9.92 13.06 12.61
C MET A 153 -10.11 14.37 11.82
N GLY A 154 -11.34 14.89 11.74
CA GLY A 154 -11.65 16.17 11.09
C GLY A 154 -11.67 16.13 9.56
N PHE A 155 -11.84 14.95 8.92
CA PHE A 155 -11.98 14.86 7.46
C PHE A 155 -13.19 14.03 7.02
N GLU A 156 -13.81 14.41 5.90
CA GLU A 156 -14.90 13.64 5.28
C GLU A 156 -14.32 12.66 4.24
N PRO A 157 -14.44 11.35 4.46
CA PRO A 157 -13.88 10.35 3.57
C PRO A 157 -14.73 10.23 2.31
N ARG A 158 -14.09 10.33 1.15
CA ARG A 158 -14.74 10.05 -0.14
C ARG A 158 -14.69 8.55 -0.40
N PHE A 159 -15.79 7.85 -0.18
CA PHE A 159 -15.91 6.47 -0.59
C PHE A 159 -16.38 6.39 -2.04
N ALA A 160 -15.85 5.44 -2.81
CA ALA A 160 -16.28 5.19 -4.18
C ALA A 160 -17.76 4.77 -4.19
N GLY A 161 -18.64 5.69 -4.60
CA GLY A 161 -20.09 5.50 -4.62
C GLY A 161 -20.89 6.78 -4.39
N ASP A 162 -20.31 7.79 -3.74
CA ASP A 162 -20.99 9.06 -3.44
C ASP A 162 -21.00 10.02 -4.64
N ARG A 163 -21.77 9.68 -5.68
CA ARG A 163 -22.22 10.64 -6.70
C ARG A 163 -23.57 11.24 -6.30
N HIS A 164 -23.57 12.12 -5.30
CA HIS A 164 -24.67 13.09 -5.13
C HIS A 164 -24.04 14.46 -4.81
N GLY A 165 -24.00 15.32 -5.83
CA GLY A 165 -23.65 16.72 -5.67
C GLY A 165 -24.66 17.47 -4.79
N PRO A 166 -24.30 18.65 -4.26
CA PRO A 166 -25.17 19.38 -3.34
C PRO A 166 -26.45 19.86 -4.05
N GLN A 167 -27.60 19.32 -3.66
CA GLN A 167 -28.89 19.93 -3.98
C GLN A 167 -29.04 21.19 -3.14
N SER A 168 -28.85 22.34 -3.80
CA SER A 168 -29.22 23.66 -3.30
C SER A 168 -30.71 23.69 -2.93
N LYS A 169 -31.02 23.73 -1.62
CA LYS A 169 -32.37 23.97 -1.13
C LYS A 169 -32.82 25.38 -1.52
N ARG A 170 -33.72 25.49 -2.50
CA ARG A 170 -34.48 26.72 -2.77
C ARG A 170 -35.36 27.01 -1.55
N ARG A 171 -35.14 28.16 -0.89
CA ARG A 171 -36.09 28.74 0.07
C ARG A 171 -37.37 29.10 -0.68
N VAL A 172 -38.49 28.51 -0.27
CA VAL A 172 -39.83 29.03 -0.60
C VAL A 172 -40.19 30.03 0.50
N VAL A 173 -40.36 31.29 0.12
CA VAL A 173 -40.96 32.33 0.96
C VAL A 173 -42.44 32.33 0.61
N HIS A 174 -43.31 32.13 1.61
CA HIS A 174 -44.75 32.34 1.43
C HIS A 174 -45.12 33.77 1.86
N PRO A 175 -46.03 34.44 1.12
CA PRO A 175 -46.55 35.77 1.45
C PRO A 175 -47.48 35.76 2.67
#